data_AF-A0A6J1QD23-F1
#
_entry.id   AF-A0A6J1QD23-F1
#
_cell.length_a   1.000
_cell.length_b   1.000
_cell.length_c   1.000
_cell.angle_alpha   90.00
_cell.angle_beta   90.00
_cell.angle_gamma   90.00
#
_symmetry.space_group_name_H-M   'P 1'
#
loop_
_entity.id
_entity.type
_entity.pdbx_description
1 polymer ?
#
loop_
_entity_poly.entity_id
_entity_poly.type
_entity_poly.pdbx_seq_one_letter_code
_entity_poly.pdbx_strand_id
1 'polypeptide(L)'
;MDKSKVLELVNHWPLLVQHALIEVYGKNLALFCAKSSKKDGRPGIDAHFYKALYYWACDWNGGKITEEKCIDNVNKAAYNERKVRNQAEKILKIPKKDAETHPKPGATDNQTKAIL
;
A
#
# COMPACT_ATOMS: atom_id res chain seq x y z
N MET A 1 -30.90 21.38 3.33
CA MET A 1 -29.65 20.65 3.03
C MET A 1 -29.32 20.87 1.57
N ASP A 2 -28.10 21.31 1.27
CA ASP A 2 -27.64 21.59 -0.09
C ASP A 2 -27.49 20.28 -0.87
N LYS A 3 -28.17 20.15 -2.02
CA LYS A 3 -28.14 18.94 -2.86
C LYS A 3 -26.72 18.64 -3.38
N SER A 4 -25.87 19.66 -3.48
CA SER A 4 -24.45 19.57 -3.88
C SER A 4 -23.63 18.74 -2.87
N LYS A 5 -23.87 18.95 -1.56
CA LYS A 5 -23.19 18.21 -0.49
C LYS A 5 -23.66 16.76 -0.36
N VAL A 6 -24.92 16.51 -0.70
CA VAL A 6 -25.47 15.14 -0.75
C VAL A 6 -24.85 14.37 -1.92
N LEU A 7 -24.65 15.02 -3.08
CA LEU A 7 -24.01 14.40 -4.25
C LEU A 7 -22.53 14.09 -4.02
N GLU A 8 -21.81 14.91 -3.24
CA GLU A 8 -20.45 14.58 -2.80
C GLU A 8 -20.41 13.29 -1.97
N LEU A 9 -21.37 13.09 -1.05
CA LEU A 9 -21.49 11.88 -0.23
C LEU A 9 -21.75 10.60 -1.04
N VAL A 10 -22.48 10.66 -2.17
CA VAL A 10 -22.79 9.48 -3.01
C VAL A 10 -21.53 8.82 -3.59
N ASN A 11 -20.42 9.57 -3.73
CA ASN A 11 -19.14 9.02 -4.21
C ASN A 11 -18.22 8.49 -3.08
N HIS A 12 -18.67 8.44 -1.82
CA HIS A 12 -17.83 8.06 -0.67
C HIS A 12 -17.80 6.56 -0.34
N TRP A 13 -18.57 5.72 -1.04
CA TRP A 13 -18.53 4.27 -0.82
C TRP A 13 -17.11 3.66 -0.82
N PRO A 14 -16.14 4.11 -1.66
CA PRO A 14 -14.80 3.52 -1.64
C PRO A 14 -14.08 3.79 -0.31
N LEU A 15 -14.28 4.99 0.25
CA LEU A 15 -13.71 5.39 1.53
C LEU A 15 -14.37 4.62 2.68
N LEU A 16 -15.68 4.44 2.64
CA LEU A 16 -16.40 3.66 3.66
C LEU A 16 -15.94 2.19 3.68
N VAL A 17 -15.79 1.58 2.51
CA VAL A 17 -15.22 0.22 2.38
C VAL A 17 -13.80 0.17 2.93
N GLN A 18 -12.97 1.17 2.61
CA GLN A 18 -11.60 1.25 3.14
C GLN A 18 -11.56 1.39 4.66
N HIS A 19 -12.41 2.25 5.24
CA HIS A 19 -12.50 2.41 6.69
C HIS A 19 -12.92 1.11 7.37
N ALA A 20 -13.94 0.44 6.87
CA ALA A 20 -14.39 -0.84 7.42
C ALA A 20 -13.29 -1.92 7.34
N LEU A 21 -12.54 -1.98 6.23
CA LEU A 21 -11.40 -2.90 6.10
C LEU A 21 -10.29 -2.61 7.11
N ILE A 22 -9.97 -1.35 7.33
CA ILE A 22 -8.95 -0.93 8.31
C ILE A 22 -9.42 -1.22 9.74
N GLU A 23 -10.71 -1.02 10.04
CA GLU A 23 -11.27 -1.29 11.37
C GLU A 23 -11.23 -2.79 11.70
N VAL A 24 -11.58 -3.66 10.74
CA VAL A 24 -11.63 -5.12 10.96
C VAL A 24 -10.24 -5.76 10.91
N TYR A 25 -9.40 -5.39 9.93
CA TYR A 25 -8.11 -6.07 9.69
C TYR A 25 -6.90 -5.27 10.20
N GLY A 26 -7.04 -3.96 10.42
CA GLY A 26 -5.94 -3.07 10.78
C GLY A 26 -4.74 -3.21 9.84
N LYS A 27 -3.54 -3.22 10.43
CA LYS A 27 -2.27 -3.41 9.71
C LYS A 27 -2.17 -4.77 9.01
N ASN A 28 -2.95 -5.76 9.43
CA ASN A 28 -2.93 -7.09 8.81
C ASN A 28 -3.60 -7.10 7.44
N LEU A 29 -4.38 -6.05 7.08
CA LEU A 29 -4.98 -5.92 5.74
C LEU A 29 -3.94 -6.04 4.62
N ALA A 30 -2.70 -5.62 4.88
CA ALA A 30 -1.55 -5.78 3.98
C ALA A 30 -1.26 -7.23 3.58
N LEU A 31 -1.79 -8.23 4.28
CA LEU A 31 -1.56 -9.66 4.01
C LEU A 31 -2.65 -10.28 3.11
N PHE A 32 -3.78 -9.60 2.94
CA PHE A 32 -4.95 -10.13 2.25
C PHE A 32 -5.13 -9.55 0.84
N CYS A 33 -6.11 -10.09 0.12
CA CYS A 33 -6.70 -9.53 -1.10
C CYS A 33 -8.23 -9.69 -1.07
N ALA A 34 -8.95 -9.12 -2.04
CA ALA A 34 -10.41 -9.16 -2.06
C ALA A 34 -10.96 -10.59 -2.19
N LYS A 35 -10.44 -11.34 -3.15
CA LYS A 35 -10.74 -12.75 -3.38
C LYS A 35 -9.42 -13.49 -3.46
N SER A 36 -9.33 -14.64 -2.79
CA SER A 36 -8.13 -15.49 -2.81
C SER A 36 -7.65 -15.71 -4.24
N SER A 37 -6.42 -15.28 -4.54
CA SER A 37 -5.80 -15.45 -5.86
C SER A 37 -4.70 -16.49 -5.74
N LYS A 38 -4.75 -17.53 -6.59
CA LYS A 38 -3.67 -18.53 -6.69
C LYS A 38 -2.34 -17.89 -7.12
N LYS A 39 -2.40 -16.76 -7.82
CA LYS A 39 -1.24 -16.09 -8.43
C LYS A 39 -0.35 -15.40 -7.39
N ASP A 40 -0.96 -14.78 -6.38
CA ASP A 40 -0.23 -14.00 -5.38
C ASP A 40 -0.02 -14.75 -4.06
N GLY A 41 -0.63 -15.94 -3.91
CA GLY A 41 -0.56 -16.75 -2.70
C GLY A 41 -1.19 -16.11 -1.47
N ARG A 42 -1.99 -15.05 -1.65
CA ARG A 42 -2.59 -14.28 -0.56
C ARG A 42 -4.00 -14.79 -0.28
N PRO A 43 -4.37 -14.97 1.00
CA PRO A 43 -5.73 -15.29 1.36
C PRO A 43 -6.66 -14.13 0.99
N GLY A 44 -7.88 -14.48 0.58
CA GLY A 44 -8.97 -13.51 0.49
C GLY A 44 -9.39 -13.03 1.88
N ILE A 45 -9.97 -11.85 1.97
CA ILE A 45 -10.72 -11.43 3.17
C ILE A 45 -11.91 -12.38 3.40
N ASP A 46 -12.48 -12.35 4.61
CA ASP A 46 -13.68 -13.12 4.93
C ASP A 46 -14.79 -12.91 3.89
N ALA A 47 -15.36 -14.01 3.40
CA ALA A 47 -16.30 -14.00 2.30
C ALA A 47 -17.65 -13.35 2.68
N HIS A 48 -18.10 -13.51 3.93
CA HIS A 48 -19.33 -12.88 4.40
C HIS A 48 -19.14 -11.37 4.55
N PHE A 49 -18.00 -10.97 5.09
CA PHE A 49 -17.61 -9.57 5.19
C PHE A 49 -17.48 -8.91 3.82
N TYR A 50 -16.83 -9.56 2.84
CA TYR A 50 -16.77 -9.06 1.47
C TYR A 50 -18.16 -8.86 0.88
N LYS A 51 -19.05 -9.86 1.03
CA LYS A 51 -20.43 -9.79 0.53
C LYS A 51 -21.21 -8.63 1.17
N ALA A 52 -21.03 -8.41 2.47
CA ALA A 52 -21.63 -7.27 3.17
C ALA A 52 -21.09 -5.92 2.64
N LEU A 53 -19.77 -5.80 2.48
CA LEU A 53 -19.15 -4.59 1.91
C LEU A 53 -19.66 -4.30 0.49
N TYR A 54 -19.81 -5.34 -0.34
CA TYR A 54 -20.29 -5.21 -1.70
C TYR A 54 -21.73 -4.71 -1.75
N TYR A 55 -22.65 -5.34 -1.01
CA TYR A 55 -24.05 -4.88 -0.99
C TYR A 55 -24.20 -3.50 -0.39
N TRP A 56 -23.48 -3.21 0.68
CA TRP A 56 -23.49 -1.89 1.27
C TRP A 56 -23.01 -0.83 0.27
N ALA A 57 -21.92 -1.10 -0.45
CA ALA A 57 -21.47 -0.21 -1.50
C ALA A 57 -22.52 -0.01 -2.61
N CYS A 58 -23.20 -1.09 -3.03
CA CYS A 58 -24.29 -1.03 -4.00
C CYS A 58 -25.44 -0.14 -3.49
N ASP A 59 -25.87 -0.29 -2.24
CA ASP A 59 -26.95 0.51 -1.66
C ASP A 59 -26.60 2.02 -1.67
N TRP A 60 -25.37 2.37 -1.33
CA TRP A 60 -24.90 3.76 -1.32
C TRP A 60 -24.78 4.39 -2.71
N ASN A 61 -24.49 3.59 -3.74
CA ASN A 61 -24.30 4.08 -5.11
C ASN A 61 -25.50 3.76 -6.02
N GLY A 62 -26.68 3.54 -5.44
CA GLY A 62 -27.93 3.30 -6.18
C GLY A 62 -27.89 2.06 -7.08
N GLY A 63 -27.21 0.99 -6.63
CA GLY A 63 -27.08 -0.29 -7.31
C GLY A 63 -26.09 -0.32 -8.48
N LYS A 64 -25.31 0.75 -8.72
CA LYS A 64 -24.47 0.90 -9.92
C LYS A 64 -23.03 0.39 -9.78
N ILE A 65 -22.69 -0.32 -8.71
CA ILE A 65 -21.34 -0.84 -8.49
C ILE A 65 -21.26 -2.25 -9.03
N THR A 66 -20.27 -2.50 -9.90
CA THR A 66 -19.95 -3.85 -10.34
C THR A 66 -19.07 -4.54 -9.30
N GLU A 67 -19.12 -5.87 -9.29
CA GLU A 67 -18.29 -6.67 -8.39
C GLU A 67 -16.80 -6.39 -8.62
N GLU A 68 -16.36 -6.27 -9.88
CA GLU A 68 -14.97 -5.94 -10.22
C GLU A 68 -14.52 -4.63 -9.59
N LYS A 69 -15.38 -3.60 -9.59
CA LYS A 69 -15.04 -2.29 -9.02
C LYS A 69 -14.89 -2.35 -7.51
N CYS A 70 -15.69 -3.19 -6.84
CA CYS A 70 -15.54 -3.44 -5.41
C CYS A 70 -14.24 -4.21 -5.11
N ILE A 71 -13.94 -5.25 -5.90
CA ILE A 71 -12.68 -6.01 -5.83
C ILE A 71 -11.47 -5.09 -5.95
N ASP A 72 -11.46 -4.21 -6.95
CA ASP A 72 -10.37 -3.26 -7.18
C ASP A 72 -10.19 -2.34 -5.99
N ASN A 73 -11.28 -1.86 -5.38
CA ASN A 73 -11.21 -1.00 -4.21
C ASN A 73 -10.62 -1.72 -2.98
N VAL A 74 -11.09 -2.94 -2.70
CA VAL A 74 -10.57 -3.76 -1.59
C VAL A 74 -9.08 -4.07 -1.80
N ASN A 75 -8.70 -4.46 -3.02
CA ASN A 75 -7.30 -4.74 -3.36
C ASN A 75 -6.42 -3.49 -3.27
N LYS A 76 -6.94 -2.32 -3.67
CA LYS A 76 -6.24 -1.04 -3.54
C LYS A 76 -6.00 -0.68 -2.07
N ALA A 77 -6.98 -0.89 -1.19
CA ALA A 77 -6.82 -0.68 0.25
C ALA A 77 -5.72 -1.60 0.82
N ALA A 78 -5.76 -2.90 0.51
CA ALA A 78 -4.73 -3.85 0.93
C ALA A 78 -3.33 -3.54 0.36
N TYR A 79 -3.26 -3.05 -0.88
CA TYR A 79 -2.01 -2.60 -1.49
C TYR A 79 -1.42 -1.38 -0.78
N ASN A 80 -2.25 -0.39 -0.44
CA ASN A 80 -1.80 0.81 0.28
C ASN A 80 -1.21 0.45 1.64
N GLU A 81 -1.88 -0.41 2.42
CA GLU A 81 -1.35 -0.89 3.71
C GLU A 81 -0.02 -1.65 3.54
N ARG A 82 0.10 -2.45 2.48
CA ARG A 82 1.35 -3.14 2.15
C ARG A 82 2.48 -2.16 1.80
N LYS A 83 2.17 -1.09 1.06
CA LYS A 83 3.15 -0.04 0.74
C LYS A 83 3.65 0.65 2.00
N VAL A 84 2.75 1.01 2.91
CA VAL A 84 3.08 1.63 4.21
C VAL A 84 3.95 0.68 5.04
N ARG A 85 3.55 -0.59 5.17
CA ARG A 85 4.34 -1.62 5.87
C ARG A 85 5.74 -1.75 5.29
N ASN A 86 5.87 -1.91 3.98
CA ASN A 86 7.16 -2.07 3.30
C ASN A 86 8.05 -0.83 3.50
N GLN A 87 7.46 0.36 3.52
CA GLN A 87 8.19 1.60 3.80
C GLN A 87 8.69 1.64 5.25
N ALA A 88 7.85 1.28 6.22
CA ALA A 88 8.24 1.18 7.61
C ALA A 88 9.37 0.16 7.82
N GLU A 89 9.28 -1.01 7.18
CA GLU A 89 10.33 -2.04 7.23
C GLU A 89 11.65 -1.56 6.63
N LYS A 90 11.63 -0.77 5.53
CA LYS A 90 12.84 -0.18 4.95
C LYS A 90 13.50 0.83 5.88
N ILE A 91 12.71 1.68 6.54
CA ILE A 91 13.21 2.69 7.49
C ILE A 91 13.83 2.00 8.71
N LEU A 92 13.20 0.93 9.22
CA LEU A 92 13.70 0.18 10.37
C LEU A 92 14.94 -0.67 10.05
N LYS A 93 15.13 -1.07 8.79
CA LYS A 93 16.28 -1.87 8.32
C LYS A 93 17.50 -1.03 7.91
N ILE A 94 17.55 0.28 8.19
CA ILE A 94 18.75 1.09 7.92
C ILE A 94 19.84 0.72 8.94
N PRO A 95 20.99 0.14 8.55
CA PRO A 95 22.20 0.30 9.33
C PRO A 95 22.68 1.74 9.10
N LYS A 96 22.61 2.60 10.11
CA LYS A 96 23.41 3.82 10.09
C LYS A 96 24.85 3.41 10.36
N LYS A 97 25.61 3.15 9.30
CA LYS A 97 27.06 3.31 9.36
C LYS A 97 27.39 4.38 8.34
N ASP A 98 27.83 5.50 8.87
CA ASP A 98 28.30 6.65 8.12
C ASP A 98 29.24 6.16 7.03
N ALA A 99 29.04 6.65 5.81
CA ALA A 99 30.06 6.52 4.79
C ALA A 99 31.23 7.42 5.22
N GLU A 100 32.07 6.89 6.12
CA GLU A 100 33.42 7.36 6.32
C GLU A 100 34.06 7.42 4.93
N THR A 101 34.34 8.64 4.50
CA THR A 101 35.16 8.94 3.34
C THR A 101 36.53 8.31 3.56
N HIS A 102 36.72 7.09 3.07
CA HIS A 102 38.06 6.53 2.92
C HIS A 102 38.80 7.38 1.87
N PRO A 103 39.93 8.01 2.21
CA PRO A 103 40.78 8.64 1.21
C PRO A 103 41.26 7.56 0.22
N LYS A 104 41.16 7.86 -1.09
CA LYS A 104 41.69 7.01 -2.16
C LYS A 104 43.16 6.66 -1.86
N PRO A 105 43.57 5.39 -1.88
CA PRO A 105 44.98 5.05 -1.77
C PRO A 105 45.71 5.51 -3.04
N GLY A 106 46.66 6.42 -2.86
CA GLY A 106 47.89 6.54 -3.65
C GLY A 106 47.77 6.69 -5.17
N ALA A 107 47.62 7.93 -5.64
CA ALA A 107 48.37 8.34 -6.82
C ALA A 107 49.78 8.71 -6.34
N THR A 108 50.72 7.76 -6.38
CA THR A 108 52.15 8.10 -6.24
C THR A 108 52.69 8.42 -7.61
N ASP A 109 52.78 9.73 -7.87
CA ASP A 109 53.59 10.32 -8.92
C ASP A 109 55.05 9.93 -8.71
N ASN A 110 55.59 9.03 -9.53
CA ASN A 110 57.03 8.84 -9.62
C ASN A 110 57.61 9.83 -10.65
N GLN A 111 57.77 11.07 -10.21
CA GLN A 111 58.79 11.98 -10.71
C GLN A 111 59.73 12.33 -9.57
N THR A 112 60.91 11.70 -9.54
CA THR A 112 62.11 12.34 -9.00
C THR A 112 63.32 11.83 -9.78
N LYS A 113 63.88 12.73 -10.60
CA LYS A 113 65.24 12.64 -11.11
C LYS A 113 66.22 12.69 -9.94
N ALA A 114 67.32 11.92 -9.99
CA ALA A 114 68.70 12.42 -9.79
C ALA A 114 69.75 11.32 -9.60
N ILE A 115 70.76 11.35 -10.48
CA ILE A 115 72.21 11.29 -10.19
C ILE A 115 72.83 9.91 -9.85
N LEU A 116 73.50 9.31 -10.84
CA LEU A 116 74.98 9.20 -10.93
C LEU A 116 75.39 8.81 -12.36
#